data_AF-A0AA44G980-F1
#
_entry.id   AF-A0AA44G980-F1
#
_cell.length_a   1.000
_cell.length_b   1.000
_cell.length_c   1.000
_cell.angle_alpha   90.00
_cell.angle_beta   90.00
_cell.angle_gamma   90.00
#
_symmetry.space_group_name_H-M   'P 1'
#
loop_
_entity.id
_entity.type
_entity.pdbx_description
1 polymer ?
#
loop_
_entity_poly.entity_id
_entity_poly.type
_entity_poly.pdbx_seq_one_letter_code
_entity_poly.pdbx_strand_id
1 'polypeptide(L)'
;MNQGTTRQVKALMSHTLKPGIPYRKKRLNRLLRMLDDIFEHEPYLGERLESLGRNHMIGYWRRTEHESQAVRKEKYQVLLSFVEYANLNIRVPIPKDVKRNL
;
A
#
# COMPACT_ATOMS: atom_id res chain seq x y z
N MET A 1 6.18 -11.16 -0.07
CA MET A 1 4.77 -11.58 0.05
C MET A 1 4.54 -12.91 -0.64
N ASN A 2 3.77 -13.80 -0.02
CA ASN A 2 3.44 -15.11 -0.59
C ASN A 2 2.43 -14.98 -1.74
N GLN A 3 2.29 -16.08 -2.48
CA GLN A 3 1.42 -16.15 -3.64
C GLN A 3 -0.07 -16.00 -3.28
N GLY A 4 -0.49 -16.46 -2.10
CA GLY A 4 -1.87 -16.37 -1.63
C GLY A 4 -2.31 -14.92 -1.43
N THR A 5 -1.56 -14.17 -0.63
CA THR A 5 -1.80 -12.75 -0.38
C THR A 5 -1.68 -11.94 -1.67
N THR A 6 -0.71 -12.25 -2.53
CA THR A 6 -0.58 -11.61 -3.85
C THR A 6 -1.85 -11.80 -4.70
N ARG A 7 -2.41 -13.02 -4.74
CA ARG A 7 -3.66 -13.31 -5.48
C ARG A 7 -4.84 -12.57 -4.85
N GLN A 8 -4.93 -12.51 -3.52
CA GLN A 8 -5.96 -11.78 -2.80
C GLN A 8 -5.94 -10.29 -3.13
N VAL A 9 -4.78 -9.64 -3.10
CA VAL A 9 -4.63 -8.22 -3.47
C VAL A 9 -5.04 -7.98 -4.92
N LYS A 10 -4.62 -8.85 -5.85
CA LYS A 10 -5.01 -8.76 -7.27
C LYS A 10 -6.52 -8.94 -7.47
N ALA A 11 -7.15 -9.84 -6.73
CA ALA A 11 -8.59 -10.09 -6.79
C ALA A 11 -9.39 -8.89 -6.25
N LEU A 12 -8.99 -8.34 -5.09
CA LEU A 12 -9.59 -7.13 -4.52
C LEU A 12 -9.47 -5.95 -5.50
N MET A 13 -8.27 -5.75 -6.06
CA MET A 13 -8.01 -4.66 -6.99
C MET A 13 -8.42 -4.99 -8.43
N SER A 14 -9.16 -6.07 -8.69
CA SER A 14 -9.57 -6.48 -10.05
C SER A 14 -10.44 -5.45 -10.76
N HIS A 15 -11.24 -4.68 -10.03
CA HIS A 15 -12.00 -3.55 -10.57
C HIS A 15 -11.10 -2.44 -11.14
N THR A 16 -9.87 -2.31 -10.62
CA THR A 16 -8.84 -1.43 -11.20
C THR A 16 -8.15 -2.05 -12.42
N LEU A 17 -8.31 -3.34 -12.67
CA LEU A 17 -7.66 -4.07 -13.78
C LEU A 17 -8.47 -4.11 -15.08
N LYS A 18 -9.52 -3.29 -15.24
CA LYS A 18 -10.25 -3.19 -16.51
C LYS A 18 -9.26 -2.94 -17.68
N PRO A 19 -9.30 -3.75 -18.75
CA PRO A 19 -8.38 -3.63 -19.88
C PRO A 19 -8.48 -2.24 -20.52
N GLY A 20 -7.32 -1.67 -20.91
CA GLY A 20 -7.25 -0.39 -21.64
C GLY A 20 -6.63 0.81 -20.90
N ILE A 21 -6.26 0.69 -19.61
CA ILE A 21 -5.68 1.83 -18.86
C ILE A 21 -4.33 1.43 -18.22
N PRO A 22 -3.18 1.67 -18.90
CA PRO A 22 -1.83 1.37 -18.40
C PRO A 22 -1.53 1.94 -17.01
N TYR A 23 -2.13 3.10 -16.70
CA TYR A 23 -2.01 3.78 -15.41
C TYR A 23 -2.45 2.91 -14.22
N ARG A 24 -3.44 2.03 -14.38
CA ARG A 24 -3.97 1.21 -13.29
C ARG A 24 -3.09 -0.01 -12.97
N LYS A 25 -2.46 -0.62 -13.98
CA LYS A 25 -1.46 -1.69 -13.78
C LYS A 25 -0.24 -1.16 -13.01
N LYS A 26 0.22 0.05 -13.32
CA LYS A 26 1.28 0.73 -12.55
C LYS A 26 0.88 0.93 -11.09
N ARG A 27 -0.36 1.34 -10.83
CA ARG A 27 -0.90 1.51 -9.47
C ARG A 27 -0.89 0.21 -8.67
N LEU A 28 -1.35 -0.90 -9.26
CA LEU A 28 -1.33 -2.21 -8.61
C LEU A 28 0.09 -2.71 -8.34
N ASN A 29 0.99 -2.61 -9.31
CA ASN A 29 2.38 -2.99 -9.10
C ASN A 29 3.04 -2.17 -8.00
N ARG A 30 2.72 -0.87 -7.93
CA ARG A 30 3.17 -0.02 -6.83
C ARG A 30 2.61 -0.52 -5.50
N LEU A 31 1.31 -0.80 -5.40
CA LEU A 31 0.71 -1.38 -4.20
C LEU A 31 1.41 -2.66 -3.76
N LEU A 32 1.61 -3.62 -4.68
CA LEU A 32 2.28 -4.89 -4.38
C LEU A 32 3.68 -4.66 -3.81
N ARG A 33 4.48 -3.77 -4.43
CA ARG A 33 5.82 -3.43 -3.92
C ARG A 33 5.79 -2.80 -2.53
N MET A 34 4.79 -1.97 -2.21
CA MET A 34 4.65 -1.40 -0.87
C MET A 34 4.31 -2.47 0.16
N LEU A 35 3.42 -3.41 -0.19
CA LEU A 35 3.05 -4.50 0.69
C LEU A 35 4.20 -5.50 0.87
N ASP A 36 4.97 -5.77 -0.19
CA ASP A 36 6.19 -6.58 -0.12
C ASP A 36 7.20 -5.97 0.85
N ASP A 37 7.50 -4.67 0.72
CA ASP A 37 8.41 -3.97 1.65
C ASP A 37 7.90 -4.04 3.10
N ILE A 38 6.60 -3.84 3.31
CA ILE A 38 6.00 -3.94 4.65
C ILE A 38 6.22 -5.35 5.22
N PHE A 39 5.88 -6.39 4.47
CA PHE A 39 5.96 -7.76 4.98
C PHE A 39 7.39 -8.28 5.12
N GLU A 40 8.31 -7.84 4.27
CA GLU A 40 9.73 -8.16 4.37
C GLU A 40 10.34 -7.66 5.68
N HIS A 41 9.91 -6.48 6.14
CA HIS A 41 10.40 -5.88 7.39
C HIS A 41 9.58 -6.28 8.63
N GLU A 42 8.43 -6.91 8.46
CA GLU A 42 7.52 -7.30 9.54
C GLU A 42 7.13 -8.79 9.39
N PRO A 43 8.09 -9.73 9.48
CA PRO A 43 7.87 -11.15 9.16
C PRO A 43 6.83 -11.83 10.06
N TYR A 44 6.65 -11.32 11.29
CA TYR A 44 5.66 -11.82 12.25
C TYR A 44 4.21 -11.65 11.80
N LEU A 45 3.95 -10.84 10.76
CA LEU A 45 2.61 -10.70 10.18
C LEU A 45 2.18 -11.93 9.40
N GLY A 46 3.12 -12.82 9.04
CA GLY A 46 2.83 -14.00 8.22
C GLY A 46 2.22 -13.62 6.86
N GLU A 47 2.51 -12.41 6.38
CA GLU A 47 2.02 -11.87 5.12
C GLU A 47 0.48 -11.81 5.02
N ARG A 48 -0.21 -11.69 6.15
CA ARG A 48 -1.67 -11.58 6.25
C ARG A 48 -2.12 -10.12 6.22
N LEU A 49 -3.05 -9.78 5.32
CA LEU A 49 -3.54 -8.40 5.16
C LEU A 49 -4.27 -7.90 6.41
N GLU A 50 -5.02 -8.77 7.06
CA GLU A 50 -5.75 -8.50 8.30
C GLU A 50 -4.82 -8.24 9.50
N SER A 51 -3.57 -8.67 9.41
CA SER A 51 -2.54 -8.38 10.43
C SER A 51 -1.89 -7.02 10.22
N LEU A 52 -2.12 -6.35 9.08
CA LEU A 52 -1.59 -5.01 8.86
C LEU A 52 -2.22 -4.03 9.86
N GLY A 53 -1.38 -3.14 10.38
CA GLY A 53 -1.77 -2.14 11.36
C GLY A 53 -1.07 -0.83 11.10
N ARG A 54 -1.47 0.20 11.86
CA ARG A 54 -0.95 1.57 11.71
C ARG A 54 0.57 1.64 11.86
N ASN A 55 1.16 0.86 12.77
CA ASN A 55 2.59 0.89 13.04
C ASN A 55 3.42 0.38 11.85
N HIS A 56 2.94 -0.62 11.11
CA HIS A 56 3.62 -1.13 9.92
C HIS A 56 3.67 -0.07 8.81
N MET A 57 2.58 0.71 8.67
CA MET A 57 2.54 1.86 7.75
C MET A 57 3.50 2.97 8.17
N ILE A 58 3.64 3.22 9.48
CA ILE A 58 4.64 4.17 10.01
C ILE A 58 6.06 3.68 9.70
N GLY A 59 6.34 2.39 9.92
CA GLY A 59 7.62 1.78 9.59
C GLY A 59 7.96 1.96 8.11
N TYR A 60 7.01 1.67 7.23
CA TYR A 60 7.13 1.91 5.79
C TYR A 60 7.44 3.38 5.46
N TRP A 61 6.75 4.33 6.10
CA TRP A 61 7.00 5.76 5.86
C TRP A 61 8.37 6.23 6.34
N ARG A 62 8.93 5.63 7.39
CA ARG A 62 10.30 5.91 7.83
C ARG A 62 11.31 5.39 6.83
N ARG A 63 11.13 4.16 6.32
CA ARG A 63 12.04 3.57 5.31
C ARG A 63 12.06 4.34 3.99
N THR A 64 10.92 4.93 3.64
CA THR A 64 10.75 5.72 2.41
C THR A 64 10.91 7.23 2.62
N GLU A 65 11.58 7.65 3.71
CA GLU A 65 11.73 9.08 4.01
C GLU A 65 12.57 9.86 3.00
N HIS A 66 13.54 9.19 2.38
CA HIS A 66 14.42 9.74 1.35
C HIS A 66 13.69 9.99 0.01
N GLU A 67 12.48 9.48 -0.17
CA GLU A 67 11.72 9.69 -1.40
C GLU A 67 11.11 11.09 -1.48
N SER A 68 10.94 11.58 -2.71
CA SER A 68 10.33 12.90 -2.92
C SER A 68 8.88 12.96 -2.43
N GLN A 69 8.45 14.17 -2.09
CA GLN A 69 7.10 14.46 -1.61
C GLN A 69 6.01 13.97 -2.57
N ALA A 70 6.23 14.19 -3.87
CA ALA A 70 5.31 13.77 -4.91
C ALA A 70 5.13 12.25 -4.90
N VAL A 71 6.23 11.49 -4.83
CA VAL A 71 6.22 10.02 -4.77
C VAL A 71 5.51 9.53 -3.51
N ARG A 72 5.78 10.13 -2.35
CA ARG A 72 5.14 9.74 -1.08
C ARG A 72 3.66 10.07 -1.06
N LYS A 73 3.23 11.20 -1.65
CA LYS A 73 1.81 11.54 -1.84
C LYS A 73 1.10 10.52 -2.73
N GLU A 74 1.72 10.13 -3.84
CA GLU A 74 1.16 9.09 -4.71
C GLU A 74 1.03 7.75 -3.98
N LYS A 75 2.08 7.31 -3.27
CA LYS A 75 2.06 6.09 -2.47
C LYS A 75 0.97 6.11 -1.39
N TYR A 76 0.81 7.24 -0.71
CA TYR A 76 -0.25 7.43 0.29
C TYR A 76 -1.64 7.24 -0.33
N GLN A 77 -1.91 7.86 -1.48
CA GLN A 77 -3.19 7.70 -2.19
C GLN A 77 -3.43 6.25 -2.67
N VAL A 78 -2.38 5.51 -2.99
CA VAL A 78 -2.50 4.08 -3.34
C VAL A 78 -2.86 3.25 -2.10
N LEU A 79 -2.17 3.46 -0.97
CA LEU A 79 -2.45 2.73 0.27
C LEU A 79 -3.84 3.06 0.83
N LEU A 80 -4.23 4.33 0.81
CA LEU A 80 -5.53 4.79 1.29
C LEU A 80 -6.67 4.10 0.53
N SER A 81 -6.68 4.19 -0.80
CA SER A 81 -7.73 3.54 -1.59
C SER A 81 -7.72 2.02 -1.45
N PHE A 82 -6.56 1.39 -1.26
CA PHE A 82 -6.49 -0.05 -1.02
C PHE A 82 -7.14 -0.42 0.31
N VAL A 83 -6.80 0.29 1.40
CA VAL A 83 -7.34 0.03 2.74
C VAL A 83 -8.85 0.25 2.78
N GLU A 84 -9.34 1.33 2.16
CA GLU A 84 -10.77 1.61 2.03
C GLU A 84 -11.47 0.50 1.24
N TYR A 85 -10.93 0.11 0.08
CA TYR A 85 -11.55 -0.89 -0.77
C TYR A 85 -11.52 -2.31 -0.17
N ALA A 86 -10.42 -2.67 0.48
CA ALA A 86 -10.27 -3.95 1.16
C ALA A 86 -11.00 -3.98 2.51
N ASN A 87 -11.66 -2.88 2.90
CA ASN A 87 -12.35 -2.71 4.18
C ASN A 87 -11.49 -3.12 5.38
N LEU A 88 -10.21 -2.75 5.34
CA LEU A 88 -9.27 -3.07 6.42
C LEU A 88 -9.46 -2.06 7.55
N ASN A 89 -9.47 -2.55 8.79
CA ASN A 89 -9.58 -1.71 9.99
C ASN A 89 -8.23 -1.03 10.31
N ILE A 90 -7.72 -0.22 9.37
CA ILE A 90 -6.41 0.42 9.45
C ILE A 90 -6.57 1.90 9.16
N ARG A 91 -6.07 2.74 10.06
CA ARG A 91 -5.90 4.16 9.75
C ARG A 91 -4.55 4.36 9.05
N VAL A 92 -4.57 4.67 7.76
CA VAL A 92 -3.35 5.01 7.00
C VAL A 92 -2.80 6.34 7.50
N PRO A 93 -1.61 6.37 8.13
CA PRO A 93 -1.01 7.62 8.58
C PRO A 93 -0.53 8.44 7.38
N ILE A 94 -0.73 9.76 7.45
CA ILE A 94 -0.17 10.70 6.47
C ILE A 94 1.37 10.69 6.62
N PRO A 95 2.15 10.59 5.53
CA PRO A 95 3.60 10.68 5.61
C PRO A 95 3.96 12.08 6.12
N LYS A 96 4.88 12.18 7.11
CA LYS A 96 5.22 13.44 7.83
C LYS A 96 5.56 14.62 6.91
N ASP A 97 6.05 14.29 5.73
CA ASP A 97 6.59 15.22 4.75
C ASP A 97 5.52 15.76 3.80
N VAL A 98 4.37 15.08 3.67
CA VAL A 98 3.23 15.56 2.87
C VAL A 98 2.59 16.74 3.59
N LYS A 99 3.06 17.96 3.32
CA LYS A 99 2.45 19.20 3.82
C LYS A 99 0.95 19.16 3.53
N ARG A 100 0.15 19.34 4.59
CA ARG A 100 -1.31 19.50 4.57
C ARG A 100 -1.67 20.73 3.73
N ASN A 101 -1.75 20.57 2.42
CA ASN A 101 -2.69 21.30 1.57
C ASN A 101 -3.65 20.24 1.02
N LEU A 102 -4.52 19.77 1.91
CA LEU A 102 -5.74 19.02 1.60
C LEU A 102 -6.89 19.99 1.77
#